data_AF-A0A3G2L4M3-F1
#
_entry.id   AF-A0A3G2L4M3-F1
#
_cell.length_a   1.000
_cell.length_b   1.000
_cell.length_c   1.000
_cell.angle_alpha   90.00
_cell.angle_beta   90.00
_cell.angle_gamma   90.00
#
_symmetry.space_group_name_H-M   'P 1'
#
loop_
_entity.id
_entity.type
_entity.pdbx_description
1 polymer ?
#
loop_
_entity_poly.entity_id
_entity_poly.type
_entity_poly.pdbx_seq_one_letter_code
_entity_poly.pdbx_strand_id
1 'polypeptide(L)'
;MKTEELKKQESIDLEPFYQALEDDSKLLEEAFEILLEMVSTDPKSAKNMAALIKKDFHGLYKEIAELCQSNQDKGNTPSCCGGH
;
A
#
# COMPACT_ATOMS: atom_id res chain seq x y z
N MET A 1 41.64 8.76 -11.72
CA MET A 1 40.62 9.56 -11.03
C MET A 1 39.24 9.27 -11.64
N LYS A 2 38.65 8.10 -11.34
CA LYS A 2 37.28 7.72 -11.79
C LYS A 2 36.40 7.24 -10.63
N THR A 3 36.90 7.37 -9.39
CA THR A 3 36.28 6.80 -8.18
C THR A 3 35.66 7.85 -7.27
N GLU A 4 35.80 9.12 -7.61
CA GLU A 4 35.26 10.24 -6.82
C GLU A 4 33.90 10.72 -7.36
N GLU A 5 33.64 10.57 -8.66
CA GLU A 5 32.34 10.91 -9.28
C GLU A 5 31.23 9.91 -8.89
N LEU A 6 31.56 8.63 -8.60
CA LEU A 6 30.61 7.61 -8.16
C LEU A 6 30.22 7.71 -6.68
N LYS A 7 31.05 8.35 -5.83
CA LYS A 7 30.73 8.55 -4.41
C LYS A 7 29.84 9.76 -4.16
N LYS A 8 29.72 10.63 -5.16
CA LYS A 8 28.94 11.87 -5.11
C LYS A 8 27.54 11.75 -5.71
N GLN A 9 27.16 10.56 -6.19
CA GLN A 9 25.76 10.13 -6.28
C GLN A 9 25.30 9.78 -4.85
N GLU A 10 25.19 10.80 -4.00
CA GLU A 10 23.91 11.44 -3.69
C GLU A 10 23.21 10.63 -2.59
N SER A 11 23.59 10.88 -1.33
CA SER A 11 22.61 10.81 -0.26
C SER A 11 21.59 11.90 -0.58
N ILE A 12 20.59 11.58 -1.39
CA ILE A 12 19.47 12.48 -1.65
C ILE A 12 18.90 12.80 -0.28
N ASP A 13 18.94 14.08 0.08
CA ASP A 13 18.31 14.54 1.30
C ASP A 13 16.80 14.50 1.08
N LEU A 14 16.15 13.55 1.75
CA LEU A 14 14.71 13.35 1.67
C LEU A 14 13.96 14.16 2.74
N GLU A 15 14.67 14.81 3.67
CA GLU A 15 14.04 15.59 4.73
C GLU A 15 13.11 16.69 4.19
N PRO A 16 13.48 17.46 3.14
CA PRO A 16 12.56 18.45 2.57
C PRO A 16 11.31 17.83 1.96
N PHE A 17 11.42 16.61 1.43
CA PHE A 17 10.29 15.88 0.88
C PHE A 17 9.35 15.39 1.98
N TYR A 18 9.90 14.84 3.07
CA TYR A 18 9.11 14.42 4.22
C TYR A 18 8.41 15.60 4.90
N GLN A 19 9.13 16.71 5.09
CA GLN A 19 8.55 17.92 5.66
C GLN A 19 7.37 18.45 4.83
N ALA A 20 7.48 18.43 3.50
CA ALA A 20 6.38 18.85 2.63
C ALA A 20 5.12 17.97 2.79
N LEU A 21 5.30 16.66 2.96
CA LEU A 21 4.18 15.73 3.21
C LEU A 21 3.57 15.90 4.61
N GLU A 22 4.38 16.23 5.61
CA GLU A 22 3.92 16.47 6.99
C GLU A 22 3.19 17.81 7.14
N ASP A 23 3.67 18.85 6.45
CA ASP A 23 3.13 20.21 6.56
C ASP A 23 1.82 20.39 5.78
N ASP A 24 1.62 19.65 4.68
CA ASP A 24 0.45 19.76 3.82
C ASP A 24 -0.31 18.43 3.69
N SER A 25 -1.37 18.30 4.49
CA SER A 25 -2.27 17.14 4.44
C SER A 25 -2.89 16.89 3.06
N LYS A 26 -3.13 17.94 2.25
CA LYS A 26 -3.71 17.76 0.90
C LYS A 26 -2.68 17.16 -0.05
N LEU A 27 -1.44 17.60 0.06
CA LEU A 27 -0.34 17.03 -0.72
C LEU A 27 -0.17 15.53 -0.41
N LEU A 28 -0.27 15.16 0.88
CA LEU A 28 -0.21 13.76 1.29
C LEU A 28 -1.39 12.94 0.75
N GLU A 29 -2.61 13.48 0.81
CA GLU A 29 -3.80 12.85 0.24
C GLU A 29 -3.63 12.62 -1.27
N GLU A 30 -3.24 13.64 -2.03
CA GLU A 30 -2.99 13.53 -3.48
C GLU A 30 -1.90 12.50 -3.79
N ALA A 31 -0.81 12.46 -3.01
CA ALA A 31 0.24 11.48 -3.19
C ALA A 31 -0.27 10.04 -3.00
N PHE A 32 -1.16 9.80 -2.03
CA PHE A 32 -1.77 8.48 -1.83
C PHE A 32 -2.78 8.12 -2.93
N GLU A 33 -3.53 9.08 -3.46
CA GLU A 33 -4.41 8.83 -4.61
C GLU A 33 -3.62 8.38 -5.84
N ILE A 34 -2.52 9.07 -6.15
CA ILE A 34 -1.62 8.72 -7.26
C ILE A 34 -1.02 7.33 -7.04
N LEU A 35 -0.55 7.03 -5.82
CA LEU A 35 -0.02 5.71 -5.48
C LEU A 35 -1.07 4.61 -5.69
N LEU A 36 -2.33 4.85 -5.28
CA LEU A 36 -3.42 3.90 -5.48
C LEU A 36 -3.70 3.65 -6.97
N GLU A 37 -3.69 4.69 -7.79
CA GLU A 37 -3.84 4.55 -9.25
C GLU A 37 -2.72 3.71 -9.85
N MET A 38 -1.46 4.00 -9.51
CA MET A 38 -0.30 3.24 -9.99
C MET A 38 -0.36 1.76 -9.59
N VAL A 39 -0.78 1.47 -8.35
CA VAL A 39 -0.82 0.11 -7.82
C VAL A 39 -2.01 -0.67 -8.38
N SER A 40 -3.14 0.00 -8.61
CA SER A 40 -4.35 -0.64 -9.14
C SER A 40 -4.26 -0.94 -10.64
N THR A 41 -3.44 -0.20 -11.39
CA THR A 41 -3.26 -0.40 -12.84
C THR A 41 -2.32 -1.56 -13.18
N ASP A 42 -1.40 -1.94 -12.29
CA ASP A 42 -0.50 -3.08 -12.47
C ASP A 42 -0.67 -4.16 -11.38
N PRO A 43 -1.18 -5.37 -11.72
CA PRO A 43 -1.32 -6.48 -10.77
C PRO A 43 -0.02 -6.89 -10.06
N LYS A 44 1.15 -6.68 -10.67
CA LYS A 44 2.44 -6.97 -10.03
C LYS A 44 2.73 -5.96 -8.92
N SER A 45 2.51 -4.68 -9.18
CA SER A 45 2.61 -3.60 -8.20
C SER A 45 1.65 -3.80 -7.03
N ALA A 46 0.40 -4.20 -7.29
CA ALA A 46 -0.56 -4.60 -6.25
C ALA A 46 -0.02 -5.71 -5.32
N LYS A 47 0.55 -6.78 -5.90
CA LYS A 47 1.12 -7.88 -5.11
C LYS A 47 2.32 -7.44 -4.28
N ASN A 48 3.19 -6.59 -4.83
CA ASN A 48 4.35 -6.06 -4.12
C ASN A 48 3.93 -5.20 -2.93
N MET A 49 2.93 -4.33 -3.12
CA MET A 49 2.36 -3.52 -2.04
C MET A 49 1.75 -4.40 -0.95
N ALA A 50 0.94 -5.41 -1.32
CA ALA A 50 0.37 -6.34 -0.36
C ALA A 50 1.45 -7.10 0.45
N ALA A 51 2.56 -7.48 -0.20
CA ALA A 51 3.69 -8.11 0.48
C ALA A 51 4.37 -7.17 1.48
N LEU A 52 4.57 -5.91 1.10
CA LEU A 52 5.14 -4.87 1.95
C LEU A 52 4.24 -4.57 3.16
N ILE A 53 2.93 -4.44 2.96
CA ILE A 53 1.95 -4.28 4.04
C ILE A 53 2.03 -5.45 5.03
N LYS A 54 2.04 -6.69 4.51
CA LYS A 54 2.14 -7.89 5.36
C LYS A 54 3.42 -7.91 6.20
N LYS A 55 4.54 -7.45 5.61
CA LYS A 55 5.87 -7.51 6.22
C LYS A 55 6.09 -6.40 7.24
N ASP A 56 5.76 -5.16 6.89
CA ASP A 56 6.21 -3.97 7.62
C ASP A 56 5.04 -3.22 8.32
N PHE A 57 3.77 -3.49 7.94
CA PHE A 57 2.58 -2.80 8.44
C PHE A 57 1.55 -3.77 9.04
N HIS A 58 1.96 -4.52 10.07
CA HIS A 58 1.15 -5.59 10.65
C HIS A 58 -0.26 -5.17 11.12
N GLY A 59 -0.41 -3.94 11.64
CA GLY A 59 -1.72 -3.40 12.04
C GLY A 59 -2.69 -3.29 10.87
N LEU A 60 -2.25 -2.61 9.80
CA LEU A 60 -3.01 -2.49 8.55
C LEU A 60 -3.31 -3.86 7.93
N TYR A 61 -2.32 -4.77 7.92
CA TYR A 61 -2.54 -6.13 7.44
C TYR A 61 -3.68 -6.84 8.20
N LYS A 62 -3.70 -6.73 9.52
CA LYS A 62 -4.74 -7.34 10.36
C LYS A 62 -6.13 -6.80 10.03
N GLU A 63 -6.27 -5.48 9.94
CA GLU A 63 -7.54 -4.83 9.58
C GLU A 63 -8.04 -5.28 8.21
N ILE A 64 -7.16 -5.33 7.20
CA ILE A 64 -7.50 -5.83 5.86
C ILE A 64 -7.93 -7.30 5.91
N ALA A 65 -7.21 -8.14 6.65
CA ALA A 65 -7.53 -9.56 6.75
C ALA A 65 -8.90 -9.81 7.40
N GLU A 66 -9.23 -9.07 8.47
CA GLU A 66 -10.54 -9.11 9.12
C GLU A 66 -11.67 -8.67 8.15
N LEU A 67 -11.44 -7.59 7.40
CA LEU A 67 -12.37 -7.14 6.36
C LEU A 67 -12.60 -8.20 5.28
N CYS A 68 -11.54 -8.86 4.80
CA CYS A 68 -11.66 -9.95 3.81
C CYS A 68 -12.47 -11.13 4.35
N GLN A 69 -12.23 -11.56 5.59
CA GLN A 69 -12.97 -12.65 6.22
C GLN A 69 -14.45 -12.31 6.40
N SER A 70 -14.75 -11.10 6.88
CA SER A 70 -16.14 -10.65 7.05
C SER A 70 -16.95 -10.63 5.74
N ASN A 71 -16.29 -10.38 4.61
CA ASN A 71 -16.92 -10.40 3.30
C ASN A 71 -17.10 -11.83 2.76
N GLN A 72 -16.24 -12.77 3.14
CA GLN A 72 -16.41 -14.19 2.80
C GLN A 72 -17.54 -14.84 3.59
N ASP A 73 -17.68 -14.51 4.88
CA ASP A 73 -18.74 -15.05 5.73
C ASP A 73 -20.14 -14.57 5.30
N LYS A 74 -20.25 -13.35 4.76
CA LYS A 74 -21.51 -12.83 4.16
C LYS A 74 -21.93 -13.58 2.89
N GLY A 75 -21.02 -14.26 2.18
CA GLY A 75 -21.33 -15.06 1.00
C GLY A 75 -21.76 -16.50 1.32
N ASN A 76 -21.57 -16.97 2.56
CA ASN A 76 -21.78 -18.35 2.98
C ASN A 76 -23.15 -18.60 3.64
N THR A 77 -24.16 -17.73 3.43
CA THR A 77 -25.52 -18.07 3.86
C THR A 77 -25.96 -19.37 3.16
N PRO A 78 -26.29 -20.45 3.90
CA PRO A 78 -26.76 -21.68 3.28
C PRO A 78 -28.00 -21.36 2.46
N SER A 79 -27.95 -21.67 1.17
CA SER A 79 -29.11 -21.66 0.28
C SER A 79 -30.22 -22.49 0.92
N CYS A 80 -31.22 -21.81 1.50
CA CYS A 80 -32.32 -22.42 2.26
C CYS A 80 -33.43 -22.97 1.35
N CYS A 81 -33.07 -23.49 0.17
CA CYS A 81 -34.02 -24.04 -0.81
C CYS A 81 -33.55 -25.42 -1.27
N GLY A 82 -33.67 -26.41 -0.36
CA GLY A 82 -33.50 -27.82 -0.66
C GLY A 82 -34.41 -28.67 0.23
N GLY A 83 -35.49 -29.19 -0.35
CA GLY A 83 -36.48 -30.09 0.28
C GLY A 83 -37.80 -29.35 0.55
N HIS A 84 -38.96 -29.74 0.03
CA HIS A 84 -39.47 -31.05 -0.42
C HIS A 84 -40.45 -30.82 -1.59
#